data_AF-J9DYP5-F1
#
_entry.id   AF-J9DYP5-F1
#
_cell.length_a   1.000
_cell.length_b   1.000
_cell.length_c   1.000
_cell.angle_alpha   90.00
_cell.angle_beta   90.00
_cell.angle_gamma   90.00
#
_symmetry.space_group_name_H-M   'P 1'
#
loop_
_entity.id
_entity.type
_entity.pdbx_description
1 polymer ?
#
loop_
_entity_poly.entity_id
_entity_poly.type
_entity_poly.pdbx_seq_one_letter_code
_entity_poly.pdbx_strand_id
1 'polypeptide(L)'
;MRKEVIFNEWLQEVSKYPNVNYFRHSGATMSLMATIASLNGDFNFGVTDYIKIAQQHQVSKNHSESSLRNFLMKAIKDGHFVALDNPLKKTRKTLVLSDTLKKEYRNWLGSLSKKFAA
;
A
#
# COMPACT_ATOMS: atom_id res chain seq x y z
N MET A 1 -6.86 -4.48 17.99
CA MET A 1 -5.70 -4.49 18.92
C MET A 1 -4.59 -5.47 18.53
N ARG A 2 -4.64 -6.80 18.78
CA ARG A 2 -3.49 -7.70 18.47
C ARG A 2 -3.02 -7.67 17.00
N LYS A 3 -3.96 -7.61 16.04
CA LYS A 3 -3.63 -7.58 14.59
C LYS A 3 -2.99 -6.26 14.15
N GLU A 4 -3.38 -5.13 14.74
CA GLU A 4 -2.80 -3.81 14.43
C GLU A 4 -1.42 -3.63 15.04
N VAL A 5 -1.18 -4.17 16.23
CA VAL A 5 0.14 -4.14 16.87
C VAL A 5 1.15 -4.92 16.02
N ILE A 6 0.78 -6.14 15.61
CA ILE A 6 1.61 -6.97 14.72
C ILE A 6 1.87 -6.25 13.39
N PHE A 7 0.87 -5.58 12.81
CA PHE A 7 1.03 -4.83 11.56
C PHE A 7 1.97 -3.62 11.69
N ASN A 8 1.90 -2.89 12.81
CA ASN A 8 2.74 -1.70 13.05
C ASN A 8 4.20 -2.05 13.35
N GLU A 9 4.46 -3.04 14.22
CA GLU A 9 5.82 -3.54 14.51
C GLU A 9 6.47 -4.11 13.23
N TRP A 10 5.66 -4.75 12.39
CA TRP A 10 6.07 -5.28 11.10
C TRP A 10 6.42 -4.17 10.10
N LEU A 11 5.62 -3.11 9.95
CA LEU A 11 5.96 -2.01 9.04
C LEU A 11 7.26 -1.29 9.43
N GLN A 12 7.58 -1.21 10.73
CA GLN A 12 8.86 -0.65 11.19
C GLN A 12 10.05 -1.56 10.83
N GLU A 13 9.91 -2.86 11.00
CA GLU A 13 11.00 -3.81 10.78
C GLU A 13 11.36 -3.97 9.30
N VAL A 14 10.37 -3.86 8.43
CA VAL A 14 10.55 -4.05 6.98
C VAL A 14 11.20 -2.84 6.30
N SER A 15 11.08 -1.65 6.89
CA SER A 15 11.76 -0.43 6.44
C SER A 15 13.30 -0.52 6.48
N LYS A 16 13.85 -1.54 7.17
CA LYS A 16 15.30 -1.72 7.42
C LYS A 16 16.04 -2.53 6.36
N TYR A 17 15.37 -3.09 5.35
CA TYR A 17 16.01 -4.00 4.38
C TYR A 17 15.99 -3.38 2.96
N PRO A 18 17.05 -3.45 2.13
CA PRO A 18 17.12 -2.71 0.83
C PRO A 18 16.73 -3.43 -0.50
N ASN A 19 16.46 -4.74 -0.55
CA ASN A 19 16.35 -5.53 -1.80
C ASN A 19 14.93 -5.89 -2.34
N VAL A 20 13.97 -4.96 -2.42
CA VAL A 20 12.72 -5.09 -3.23
C VAL A 20 12.34 -3.68 -3.72
N ASN A 21 12.40 -3.42 -5.04
CA ASN A 21 12.56 -2.05 -5.54
C ASN A 21 11.38 -1.09 -5.30
N TYR A 22 10.11 -1.52 -5.35
CA TYR A 22 8.98 -0.58 -5.23
C TYR A 22 8.30 -0.58 -3.85
N PHE A 23 8.10 -1.76 -3.25
CA PHE A 23 7.45 -1.92 -1.93
C PHE A 23 8.32 -1.51 -0.73
N ARG A 24 9.50 -0.91 -0.93
CA ARG A 24 10.46 -0.57 0.15
C ARG A 24 10.81 0.92 0.20
N HIS A 25 9.83 1.75 -0.11
CA HIS A 25 9.90 3.17 0.19
C HIS A 25 9.76 3.40 1.72
N SER A 26 9.11 4.47 2.16
CA SER A 26 8.89 4.70 3.59
C SER A 26 7.81 3.77 4.15
N GLY A 27 7.83 3.52 5.47
CA GLY A 27 6.76 2.77 6.15
C GLY A 27 5.35 3.30 5.83
N ALA A 28 5.22 4.61 5.61
CA ALA A 28 3.95 5.23 5.21
C ALA A 28 3.50 4.87 3.79
N THR A 29 4.41 4.93 2.83
CA THR A 29 4.11 4.49 1.46
C THR A 29 3.86 2.98 1.38
N MET A 30 4.56 2.19 2.19
CA MET A 30 4.31 0.75 2.34
C MET A 30 2.92 0.46 2.90
N SER A 31 2.54 1.16 3.96
CA SER A 31 1.19 1.09 4.51
C SER A 31 0.15 1.39 3.44
N LEU A 32 0.34 2.47 2.67
CA LEU A 32 -0.58 2.84 1.60
C LEU A 32 -0.67 1.76 0.50
N MET A 33 0.46 1.23 0.05
CA MET A 33 0.46 0.17 -0.96
C MET A 33 -0.20 -1.12 -0.43
N ALA A 34 0.04 -1.48 0.83
CA ALA A 34 -0.60 -2.63 1.48
C ALA A 34 -2.12 -2.43 1.63
N THR A 35 -2.57 -1.22 1.97
CA THR A 35 -4.00 -0.86 2.00
C THR A 35 -4.65 -1.03 0.63
N ILE A 36 -4.01 -0.56 -0.44
CA ILE A 36 -4.56 -0.72 -1.81
C ILE A 36 -4.58 -2.21 -2.20
N ALA A 37 -3.51 -2.94 -1.87
CA ALA A 37 -3.42 -4.37 -2.15
C ALA A 37 -4.48 -5.20 -1.42
N SER A 38 -4.85 -4.84 -0.19
CA SER A 38 -5.87 -5.56 0.59
C SER A 38 -7.29 -5.28 0.11
N LEU A 39 -7.55 -4.07 -0.40
CA LEU A 39 -8.86 -3.68 -0.92
C LEU A 39 -9.07 -4.09 -2.38
N ASN A 40 -7.98 -4.30 -3.14
CA ASN A 40 -7.95 -4.95 -4.45
C ASN A 40 -9.12 -4.60 -5.39
N GLY A 41 -9.30 -3.32 -5.68
CA GLY A 41 -10.32 -2.87 -6.63
C GLY A 41 -11.74 -2.83 -6.08
N ASP A 42 -11.93 -2.83 -4.76
CA ASP A 42 -13.24 -2.55 -4.17
C ASP A 42 -13.70 -1.13 -4.54
N PHE A 43 -14.82 -1.04 -5.25
CA PHE A 43 -15.42 0.19 -5.76
C PHE A 43 -15.95 1.12 -4.66
N ASN A 44 -16.07 0.65 -3.42
CA ASN A 44 -16.39 1.45 -2.25
C ASN A 44 -15.23 2.30 -1.75
N PHE A 45 -14.03 2.12 -2.30
CA PHE A 45 -12.82 2.84 -1.93
C PHE A 45 -12.16 3.47 -3.16
N GLY A 46 -11.54 4.63 -2.97
CA GLY A 46 -10.70 5.29 -3.95
C GLY A 46 -9.49 5.95 -3.30
N VAL A 47 -8.77 6.76 -4.08
CA VAL A 47 -7.50 7.39 -3.69
C VAL A 47 -7.54 8.03 -2.29
N THR A 48 -8.54 8.88 -2.02
CA THR A 48 -8.64 9.57 -0.73
C THR A 48 -8.90 8.61 0.43
N ASP A 49 -9.69 7.55 0.21
CA ASP A 49 -9.99 6.56 1.25
C ASP A 49 -8.76 5.72 1.59
N TYR A 50 -7.99 5.33 0.58
CA TYR A 50 -6.72 4.61 0.79
C TYR A 50 -5.75 5.41 1.64
N ILE A 51 -5.61 6.71 1.36
CA ILE A 51 -4.73 7.59 2.14
C ILE A 51 -5.22 7.71 3.59
N LYS A 52 -6.52 7.91 3.80
CA LYS A 52 -7.10 8.00 5.15
C LYS A 52 -6.90 6.72 5.94
N ILE A 53 -7.15 5.55 5.34
CA ILE A 53 -6.91 4.25 5.98
C ILE A 53 -5.42 4.07 6.25
N ALA A 54 -4.55 4.39 5.30
CA ALA A 54 -3.10 4.31 5.47
C ALA A 54 -2.63 5.16 6.67
N GLN A 55 -3.18 6.37 6.83
CA GLN A 55 -2.87 7.30 7.93
C GLN A 55 -3.39 6.87 9.30
N GLN A 56 -4.35 5.94 9.38
CA GLN A 56 -4.75 5.33 10.65
C GLN A 56 -3.63 4.45 11.23
N HIS A 57 -2.71 3.96 10.39
CA HIS A 57 -1.55 3.20 10.85
C HIS A 57 -0.47 4.12 11.41
N GLN A 58 0.17 3.70 12.51
CA GLN A 58 1.14 4.53 13.23
C GLN A 58 2.31 4.98 12.35
N VAL A 59 2.74 4.12 11.42
CA VAL A 59 3.88 4.40 10.53
C VAL A 59 3.59 5.47 9.47
N SER A 60 2.31 5.79 9.22
CA SER A 60 1.89 6.81 8.25
C SER A 60 1.32 8.05 8.91
N LYS A 61 1.13 8.03 10.24
CA LYS A 61 0.42 9.07 11.00
C LYS A 61 1.05 10.46 10.85
N ASN A 62 2.38 10.51 10.65
CA ASN A 62 3.12 11.77 10.51
C ASN A 62 3.32 12.20 9.05
N HIS A 63 2.82 11.45 8.08
CA HIS A 63 2.92 11.80 6.66
C HIS A 63 1.70 12.61 6.24
N SER A 64 1.95 13.74 5.56
CA SER A 64 0.87 14.58 5.04
C SER A 64 0.07 13.85 3.97
N GLU A 65 -1.23 14.16 3.88
CA GLU A 65 -2.08 13.64 2.80
C GLU A 65 -1.50 14.00 1.42
N SER A 66 -0.97 15.22 1.28
CA SER A 66 -0.36 15.68 0.03
C SER A 66 0.86 14.85 -0.39
N SER A 67 1.71 14.45 0.56
CA SER A 67 2.88 13.62 0.28
C SER A 67 2.46 12.23 -0.21
N LEU A 68 1.52 11.60 0.49
CA LEU A 68 0.99 10.28 0.13
C LEU A 68 0.24 10.31 -1.20
N ARG A 69 -0.52 11.37 -1.46
CA ARG A 69 -1.20 11.61 -2.75
C ARG A 69 -0.19 11.76 -3.88
N ASN A 70 0.84 12.59 -3.71
CA ASN A 70 1.86 12.80 -4.73
C ASN A 70 2.61 11.51 -5.06
N PHE A 71 2.97 10.74 -4.03
CA PHE A 71 3.55 9.41 -4.19
C PHE A 71 2.62 8.50 -5.01
N LEU A 72 1.35 8.39 -4.62
CA LEU A 72 0.39 7.50 -5.29
C LEU A 72 0.13 7.92 -6.74
N MET A 73 0.01 9.22 -7.01
CA MET A 73 -0.18 9.72 -8.38
C MET A 73 1.04 9.41 -9.25
N LYS A 74 2.26 9.52 -8.71
CA LYS A 74 3.47 9.07 -9.41
C LYS A 74 3.44 7.56 -9.67
N ALA A 75 3.05 6.77 -8.68
CA ALA A 75 2.93 5.32 -8.81
C ALA A 75 1.96 4.89 -9.92
N ILE A 76 0.82 5.56 -10.01
CA ILE A 76 -0.17 5.33 -11.06
C ILE A 76 0.44 5.70 -12.42
N LYS A 77 1.10 6.86 -12.52
CA LYS A 77 1.74 7.32 -13.76
C LYS A 77 2.83 6.35 -14.24
N ASP A 78 3.58 5.79 -13.31
CA ASP A 78 4.67 4.84 -13.57
C ASP A 78 4.14 3.41 -13.89
N GLY A 79 2.82 3.20 -13.91
CA GLY A 79 2.20 1.93 -14.30
C GLY A 79 2.19 0.86 -13.20
N HIS A 80 2.44 1.25 -11.95
CA HIS A 80 2.42 0.33 -10.81
C HIS A 80 1.00 -0.03 -10.35
N PHE A 81 0.02 0.83 -10.66
CA PHE A 81 -1.39 0.61 -10.36
C PHE A 81 -2.23 0.71 -11.63
N VAL A 82 -3.25 -0.13 -11.72
CA VAL A 82 -4.30 -0.03 -12.73
C VAL A 82 -5.52 0.62 -12.08
N ALA A 83 -6.00 1.70 -12.67
CA ALA A 83 -7.23 2.36 -12.24
C ALA A 83 -8.44 1.71 -12.90
N LEU A 84 -9.41 1.31 -12.09
CA LEU A 84 -10.68 0.76 -12.56
C LEU A 84 -11.78 1.81 -12.34
N ASP A 85 -12.56 2.05 -13.39
CA ASP A 85 -13.70 2.96 -13.31
C ASP A 85 -14.83 2.31 -12.52
N ASN A 86 -15.41 3.05 -11.58
CA ASN A 86 -16.58 2.56 -10.85
C ASN A 86 -17.82 2.66 -11.77
N PRO A 87 -18.49 1.53 -12.08
CA PRO A 87 -19.63 1.51 -13.00
C PRO A 87 -20.85 2.28 -12.47
N LEU A 88 -20.95 2.43 -11.14
CA LEU A 88 -22.06 3.14 -10.47
C LEU A 88 -21.71 4.59 -10.10
N LYS A 89 -20.42 4.92 -9.96
CA LYS A 89 -19.95 6.25 -9.56
C LYS A 89 -18.83 6.71 -10.49
N LYS A 90 -19.19 7.20 -11.68
CA LYS A 90 -18.26 7.55 -12.78
C LYS A 90 -17.08 8.46 -12.39
N THR A 91 -17.20 9.26 -11.34
CA THR A 91 -16.13 10.16 -10.86
C THR A 91 -15.13 9.49 -9.93
N ARG A 92 -15.41 8.28 -9.44
CA ARG A 92 -14.57 7.56 -8.48
C ARG A 92 -13.91 6.38 -9.14
N LYS A 93 -12.57 6.36 -9.11
CA LYS A 93 -11.77 5.22 -9.55
C LYS A 93 -11.25 4.46 -8.33
N THR A 94 -11.22 3.14 -8.45
CA THR A 94 -10.55 2.24 -7.50
C THR A 94 -9.24 1.75 -8.12
N LEU A 95 -8.34 1.22 -7.31
CA LEU A 95 -7.01 0.81 -7.75
C LEU A 95 -6.77 -0.67 -7.50
N VAL A 96 -6.10 -1.31 -8.45
CA VAL A 96 -5.50 -2.63 -8.29
C VAL A 96 -4.01 -2.55 -8.60
N LEU A 97 -3.23 -3.42 -7.98
CA LEU A 97 -1.81 -3.58 -8.32
C LEU A 97 -1.66 -4.02 -9.78
N SER A 98 -0.67 -3.51 -10.50
CA SER A 98 -0.25 -4.10 -11.78
C SER A 98 0.34 -5.49 -11.56
N ASP A 99 0.42 -6.33 -12.60
CA ASP A 99 0.92 -7.70 -12.44
C ASP A 99 2.38 -7.75 -12.00
N THR A 100 3.20 -6.80 -12.48
CA THR A 100 4.56 -6.58 -11.99
C THR A 100 4.56 -6.29 -10.50
N LEU A 101 3.73 -5.33 -10.07
CA LEU A 101 3.67 -4.95 -8.66
C LEU A 101 3.08 -6.07 -7.78
N LYS A 102 2.13 -6.87 -8.27
CA LYS A 102 1.63 -8.07 -7.58
C LYS A 102 2.74 -9.09 -7.34
N LYS A 103 3.61 -9.31 -8.32
CA LYS A 103 4.75 -10.23 -8.18
C LYS A 103 5.72 -9.73 -7.09
N GLU A 104 6.05 -8.45 -7.11
CA GLU A 104 6.88 -7.84 -6.05
C GLU A 104 6.22 -7.94 -4.68
N TYR A 105 4.93 -7.65 -4.58
CA TYR A 105 4.15 -7.78 -3.34
C TYR A 105 4.19 -9.20 -2.78
N ARG A 106 3.98 -10.22 -3.63
CA ARG A 106 4.03 -11.63 -3.21
C ARG A 106 5.42 -12.04 -2.77
N ASN A 107 6.46 -11.66 -3.50
CA ASN A 107 7.84 -11.93 -3.12
C ASN A 107 8.18 -11.29 -1.77
N TRP A 108 7.71 -10.07 -1.57
CA TRP A 108 7.85 -9.36 -0.33
C TRP A 108 7.15 -10.08 0.82
N LEU A 109 5.86 -10.43 0.70
CA LEU A 109 5.14 -11.23 1.69
C LEU A 109 5.84 -12.57 1.98
N GLY A 110 6.34 -13.25 0.95
CA GLY A 110 7.10 -14.48 1.08
C GLY A 110 8.39 -14.30 1.89
N SER A 111 9.14 -13.23 1.64
CA SER A 111 10.35 -12.90 2.42
C SER A 111 10.04 -12.66 3.91
N LEU A 112 8.86 -12.13 4.21
CA LEU A 112 8.42 -11.87 5.57
C LEU A 112 8.02 -13.16 6.27
N SER A 113 7.24 -14.02 5.60
CA SER A 113 6.82 -15.30 6.17
C SER A 113 8.02 -16.15 6.62
N LYS A 114 9.11 -16.15 5.85
CA LYS A 114 10.37 -16.85 6.19
C LYS A 114 11.07 -16.25 7.41
N LYS A 115 10.92 -14.95 7.63
CA LYS A 115 11.59 -14.22 8.71
C LYS A 115 10.87 -14.37 10.06
N PHE A 116 9.54 -14.45 10.05
CA PHE A 116 8.74 -14.63 11.27
C PHE A 116 8.46 -16.11 11.61
N ALA A 117 8.85 -17.03 10.73
CA ALA A 117 8.83 -18.47 10.98
C ALA A 117 10.18 -19.02 11.51
N ALA A 118 11.21 -18.17 11.57
CA ALA A 118 12.52 -18.44 12.16
C ALA A 118 12.62 -17.76 13.53
#